data_AF-A0A6M0JW75-F1
#
_entry.id   AF-A0A6M0JW75-F1
#
_cell.length_a   1.000
_cell.length_b   1.000
_cell.length_c   1.000
_cell.angle_alpha   90.00
_cell.angle_beta   90.00
_cell.angle_gamma   90.00
#
_symmetry.space_group_name_H-M   'P 1'
#
loop_
_entity.id
_entity.type
_entity.pdbx_description
1 polymer ?
#
loop_
_entity_poly.entity_id
_entity_poly.type
_entity_poly.pdbx_seq_one_letter_code
_entity_poly.pdbx_strand_id
1 'polypeptide(L)'
;MSVLAEELATIDLGDQRLNRRARRVLEQLGAKPTVSIPTACGGWGETRAAYRLFDQDGVTAERVLAPHIACTEARLREHPRVLCIQDTTELDFTTKKTLIPDLGPLNYENRWGMYLHPTLAVTPQRVPLGLLDLHTWVREPGSLGQDKGAHRPLEKKESARWVDGFARVNELAERLPDTRLTYIADREGDLYELFVEAPC
;
A
#
# COMPACT_ATOMS: atom_id res chain seq x y z
N MET A 1 19.24 11.97 -12.50
CA MET A 1 18.77 11.59 -11.15
C MET A 1 18.39 10.12 -11.21
N SER A 2 18.27 9.40 -10.09
CA SER A 2 17.76 8.03 -10.13
C SER A 2 16.25 8.04 -10.41
N VAL A 3 15.70 6.98 -11.02
CA VAL A 3 14.25 6.85 -11.25
C VAL A 3 13.48 7.02 -9.93
N LEU A 4 14.01 6.45 -8.84
CA LEU A 4 13.40 6.58 -7.51
C LEU A 4 13.47 8.01 -6.96
N ALA A 5 14.52 8.78 -7.29
CA ALA A 5 14.61 10.19 -6.88
C ALA A 5 13.52 11.04 -7.54
N GLU A 6 13.20 10.72 -8.80
CA GLU A 6 12.15 11.37 -9.58
C GLU A 6 10.77 10.97 -9.04
N GLU A 7 10.58 9.69 -8.71
CA GLU A 7 9.35 9.17 -8.08
C GLU A 7 9.00 9.85 -6.76
N LEU A 8 10.01 10.30 -6.02
CA LEU A 8 9.87 10.91 -4.70
C LEU A 8 10.08 12.43 -4.73
N ALA A 9 10.10 13.04 -5.92
CA ALA A 9 10.43 14.45 -6.08
C ALA A 9 9.49 15.38 -5.29
N THR A 10 8.21 15.01 -5.20
CA THR A 10 7.12 15.76 -4.57
C THR A 10 6.81 15.30 -3.15
N ILE A 11 7.65 14.47 -2.52
CA ILE A 11 7.38 13.98 -1.16
C ILE A 11 7.19 15.14 -0.18
N ASP A 12 6.11 15.07 0.61
CA ASP A 12 5.80 16.06 1.63
C ASP A 12 5.46 15.43 2.98
N LEU A 13 6.46 15.48 3.88
CA LEU A 13 6.40 15.05 5.27
C LEU A 13 6.22 16.24 6.23
N GLY A 14 5.96 17.44 5.72
CA GLY A 14 5.69 18.65 6.53
C GLY A 14 6.94 19.36 7.05
N ASP A 15 8.14 18.81 6.76
CA ASP A 15 9.42 19.44 7.07
C ASP A 15 10.42 19.14 5.93
N GLN A 16 11.02 20.20 5.38
CA GLN A 16 11.98 20.06 4.27
C GLN A 16 13.18 19.17 4.60
N ARG A 17 13.61 19.12 5.87
CA ARG A 17 14.68 18.24 6.36
C ARG A 17 14.23 16.79 6.34
N LEU A 18 12.97 16.50 6.72
CA LEU A 18 12.40 15.17 6.61
C LEU A 18 12.28 14.74 5.15
N ASN A 19 11.80 15.62 4.26
CA ASN A 19 11.69 15.33 2.83
C ASN A 19 13.05 14.97 2.23
N ARG A 20 14.09 15.78 2.50
CA ARG A 20 15.46 15.48 2.05
C ARG A 20 15.99 14.17 2.64
N ARG A 21 15.73 13.90 3.93
CA ARG A 21 16.16 12.66 4.58
C ARG A 21 15.46 11.44 4.00
N ALA A 22 14.15 11.49 3.81
CA ALA A 22 13.35 10.41 3.24
C ALA A 22 13.79 10.05 1.82
N ARG A 23 13.96 11.04 0.93
CA ARG A 23 14.48 10.81 -0.42
C ARG A 23 15.81 10.09 -0.39
N ARG A 24 16.75 10.56 0.43
CA ARG A 24 18.08 9.94 0.57
C ARG A 24 18.02 8.51 1.10
N VAL A 25 17.22 8.25 2.14
CA VAL A 25 17.06 6.90 2.70
C VAL A 25 16.45 5.97 1.66
N LEU A 26 15.37 6.39 1.00
CA LEU A 26 14.69 5.58 0.00
C LEU A 26 15.60 5.29 -1.20
N GLU A 27 16.39 6.26 -1.68
CA GLU A 27 17.41 6.02 -2.72
C GLU A 27 18.46 4.98 -2.29
N GLN A 28 18.95 5.06 -1.04
CA GLN A 28 19.93 4.11 -0.51
C GLN A 28 19.35 2.69 -0.40
N LEU A 29 18.11 2.57 0.09
CA LEU A 29 17.41 1.29 0.20
C LEU A 29 17.07 0.73 -1.18
N GLY A 30 16.59 1.57 -2.10
CA GLY A 30 16.25 1.18 -3.47
C GLY A 30 17.46 0.73 -4.30
N ALA A 31 18.64 1.28 -4.04
CA ALA A 31 19.88 0.82 -4.67
C ALA A 31 20.35 -0.55 -4.15
N LYS A 32 19.89 -0.97 -2.97
CA LYS A 32 20.30 -2.22 -2.31
C LYS A 32 19.11 -2.87 -1.57
N PRO A 33 18.05 -3.27 -2.27
CA PRO A 33 16.76 -3.61 -1.66
C PRO A 33 16.78 -4.88 -0.79
N THR A 34 17.82 -5.70 -0.92
CA THR A 34 17.94 -6.99 -0.22
C THR A 34 18.85 -6.96 1.01
N VAL A 35 19.53 -5.84 1.28
CA VAL A 35 20.46 -5.74 2.41
C VAL A 35 19.83 -5.00 3.59
N SER A 36 20.41 -5.20 4.78
CA SER A 36 19.97 -4.49 5.98
C SER A 36 20.12 -2.96 5.86
N ILE A 37 19.29 -2.20 6.58
CA ILE A 37 19.38 -0.73 6.65
C ILE A 37 20.82 -0.26 6.95
N PRO A 38 21.54 -0.80 7.96
CA PRO A 38 22.93 -0.40 8.21
C PRO A 38 23.87 -0.61 7.01
N THR A 39 23.73 -1.73 6.30
CA THR A 39 24.53 -2.04 5.10
C THR A 39 24.18 -1.14 3.92
N ALA A 40 22.90 -0.80 3.76
CA ALA A 40 22.44 0.08 2.69
C ALA A 40 22.95 1.52 2.90
N CYS A 41 22.79 2.05 4.12
CA CYS A 41 23.11 3.43 4.47
C CYS A 41 24.61 3.72 4.59
N GLY A 42 25.47 2.71 4.78
CA GLY A 42 26.93 2.85 4.63
C GLY A 42 27.64 3.66 5.73
N GLY A 43 27.12 3.65 6.96
CA GLY A 43 27.77 4.29 8.11
C GLY A 43 26.84 4.51 9.29
N TRP A 44 27.40 4.67 10.50
CA TRP A 44 26.62 4.78 11.74
C TRP A 44 25.70 6.01 11.78
N GLY A 45 26.22 7.17 11.36
CA GLY A 45 25.44 8.42 11.34
C GLY A 45 24.21 8.33 10.41
N GLU A 46 24.40 7.75 9.22
CA GLU A 46 23.33 7.59 8.23
C GLU A 46 22.31 6.52 8.66
N THR A 47 22.79 5.42 9.23
CA THR A 47 21.95 4.38 9.83
C THR A 47 21.05 4.94 10.93
N ARG A 48 21.63 5.72 11.85
CA ARG A 48 20.87 6.36 12.94
C ARG A 48 19.87 7.37 12.40
N ALA A 49 20.22 8.09 11.33
CA ALA A 49 19.30 9.03 10.70
C ALA A 49 18.13 8.32 10.00
N ALA A 50 18.36 7.15 9.40
CA ALA A 50 17.29 6.32 8.83
C ALA A 50 16.33 5.82 9.92
N TYR A 51 16.85 5.25 11.02
CA TYR A 51 15.99 4.82 12.12
C TYR A 51 15.19 5.97 12.75
N ARG A 52 15.81 7.15 12.93
CA ARG A 52 15.12 8.35 13.42
C ARG A 52 14.03 8.85 12.48
N LEU A 53 14.15 8.60 11.17
CA LEU A 53 13.13 8.94 10.20
C LEU A 53 11.92 8.00 10.36
N PHE A 54 12.15 6.69 10.50
CA PHE A 54 11.08 5.71 10.71
C PHE A 54 10.36 5.90 12.04
N ASP A 55 11.01 6.50 13.02
CA ASP A 55 10.49 6.82 14.36
C ASP A 55 9.77 8.18 14.40
N GLN A 56 9.51 8.84 13.26
CA GLN A 56 8.73 10.08 13.21
C GLN A 56 7.25 9.78 12.96
N ASP A 57 6.37 10.19 13.88
CA ASP A 57 4.91 10.05 13.74
C ASP A 57 4.36 10.65 12.44
N GLY A 58 4.96 11.75 11.97
CA GLY A 58 4.57 12.43 10.74
C GLY A 58 4.98 11.70 9.45
N VAL A 59 5.74 10.61 9.54
CA VAL A 59 6.23 9.82 8.40
C VAL A 59 5.40 8.55 8.28
N THR A 60 4.18 8.71 7.78
CA THR A 60 3.25 7.60 7.58
C THR A 60 3.45 6.93 6.21
N ALA A 61 3.00 5.68 6.07
CA ALA A 61 3.04 4.97 4.80
C ALA A 61 2.31 5.73 3.67
N GLU A 62 1.16 6.32 4.00
CA GLU A 62 0.38 7.16 3.08
C GLU A 62 1.21 8.34 2.54
N ARG A 63 1.85 9.11 3.41
CA ARG A 63 2.64 10.29 2.98
C ARG A 63 3.91 9.91 2.23
N VAL A 64 4.51 8.76 2.57
CA VAL A 64 5.67 8.23 1.84
C VAL A 64 5.28 7.74 0.44
N LEU A 65 4.10 7.13 0.28
CA LEU A 65 3.61 6.60 -1.00
C LEU A 65 2.92 7.64 -1.88
N ALA A 66 2.39 8.72 -1.31
CA ALA A 66 1.70 9.80 -2.03
C ALA A 66 2.41 10.27 -3.32
N PRO A 67 3.73 10.59 -3.32
CA PRO A 67 4.41 11.01 -4.55
C PRO A 67 4.49 9.88 -5.60
N HIS A 68 4.68 8.62 -5.18
CA HIS A 68 4.66 7.45 -6.06
C HIS A 68 3.29 7.21 -6.68
N ILE A 69 2.22 7.38 -5.90
CA ILE A 69 0.84 7.28 -6.41
C ILE A 69 0.59 8.38 -7.45
N ALA A 70 1.03 9.61 -7.20
CA ALA A 70 0.91 10.70 -8.17
C ALA A 70 1.69 10.43 -9.47
N CYS A 71 2.91 9.89 -9.37
CA CYS A 71 3.70 9.45 -10.53
C CYS A 71 3.01 8.30 -11.27
N THR A 72 2.40 7.36 -10.55
CA THR A 72 1.60 6.28 -11.13
C THR A 72 0.44 6.88 -11.92
N GLU A 73 -0.39 7.74 -11.33
CA GLU A 73 -1.50 8.42 -12.03
C GLU A 73 -1.05 9.20 -13.28
N ALA A 74 0.15 9.79 -13.26
CA ALA A 74 0.73 10.43 -14.44
C ALA A 74 0.98 9.42 -15.57
N ARG A 75 1.58 8.26 -15.28
CA ARG A 75 1.80 7.19 -16.26
C ARG A 75 0.50 6.62 -16.82
N LEU A 76 -0.55 6.53 -16.01
CA LEU A 76 -1.85 6.01 -16.45
C LEU A 76 -2.39 6.76 -17.68
N ARG A 77 -2.20 8.09 -17.72
CA ARG A 77 -2.66 8.97 -18.82
C ARG A 77 -2.03 8.64 -20.18
N GLU A 78 -0.89 7.95 -20.20
CA GLU A 78 -0.20 7.56 -21.42
C GLU A 78 -0.78 6.28 -22.03
N HIS A 79 -1.75 5.64 -21.37
CA HIS A 79 -2.34 4.39 -21.79
C HIS A 79 -3.85 4.50 -21.98
N PRO A 80 -4.41 3.97 -23.10
CA PRO A 80 -5.85 3.97 -23.31
C PRO A 80 -6.58 2.98 -22.40
N ARG A 81 -5.86 1.98 -21.87
CA ARG A 81 -6.40 0.92 -21.02
C ARG A 81 -5.41 0.55 -19.93
N VAL A 82 -5.89 0.45 -18.70
CA VAL A 82 -5.12 0.01 -17.53
C VAL A 82 -5.94 -0.99 -16.73
N LEU A 83 -5.27 -2.02 -16.25
CA LEU A 83 -5.82 -3.03 -15.35
C LEU A 83 -5.46 -2.64 -13.91
N CYS A 84 -6.47 -2.45 -13.07
CA CYS A 84 -6.33 -2.13 -11.66
C CYS A 84 -6.56 -3.41 -10.86
N ILE A 85 -5.48 -4.12 -10.54
CA ILE A 85 -5.51 -5.42 -9.90
C ILE A 85 -5.47 -5.22 -8.39
N GLN A 86 -6.47 -5.73 -7.70
CA GLN A 86 -6.54 -5.70 -6.24
C GLN A 86 -6.42 -7.12 -5.69
N ASP A 87 -5.61 -7.30 -4.65
CA ASP A 87 -5.46 -8.59 -3.97
C ASP A 87 -4.97 -8.37 -2.53
N THR A 88 -5.08 -9.37 -1.67
CA THR A 88 -4.62 -9.33 -0.27
C THR A 88 -3.39 -10.20 -0.07
N THR A 89 -2.37 -9.67 0.59
CA THR A 89 -1.22 -10.45 1.07
C THR A 89 -0.98 -10.23 2.56
N GLU A 90 -0.23 -11.15 3.17
CA GLU A 90 0.17 -11.09 4.57
C GLU A 90 1.63 -10.65 4.68
N LEU A 91 1.93 -9.84 5.69
CA LEU A 91 3.29 -9.59 6.16
C LEU A 91 3.51 -10.40 7.44
N ASP A 92 4.18 -11.54 7.32
CA ASP A 92 4.41 -12.47 8.44
C ASP A 92 5.61 -12.04 9.29
N PHE A 93 5.33 -11.68 10.53
CA PHE A 93 6.29 -11.28 11.54
C PHE A 93 6.21 -12.17 12.79
N THR A 94 5.83 -13.43 12.62
CA THR A 94 5.59 -14.36 13.74
C THR A 94 6.78 -14.44 14.69
N THR A 95 8.00 -14.47 14.16
CA THR A 95 9.26 -14.52 14.95
C THR A 95 9.60 -13.21 15.67
N LYS A 96 8.86 -12.14 15.37
CA LYS A 96 9.05 -10.77 15.88
C LYS A 96 7.86 -10.28 16.71
N LYS A 97 6.87 -11.14 16.99
CA LYS A 97 5.67 -10.83 17.79
C LYS A 97 5.97 -10.09 19.10
N THR A 98 7.05 -10.45 19.79
CA THR A 98 7.43 -9.83 21.08
C THR A 98 8.18 -8.50 20.92
N LEU A 99 8.62 -8.18 19.71
CA LEU A 99 9.46 -7.01 19.40
C LEU A 99 8.66 -5.91 18.69
N ILE A 100 7.68 -6.28 17.89
CA ILE A 100 6.84 -5.34 17.13
C ILE A 100 5.49 -5.24 17.86
N PRO A 101 5.15 -4.07 18.43
CA PRO A 101 3.84 -3.87 19.05
C PRO A 101 2.73 -3.93 17.99
N ASP A 102 1.50 -4.12 18.44
CA ASP A 102 0.29 -3.98 17.61
C ASP A 102 0.22 -4.91 16.39
N LEU A 103 0.97 -6.02 16.40
CA LEU A 103 0.72 -7.14 15.48
C LEU A 103 -0.49 -7.95 15.93
N GLY A 104 -1.10 -8.68 14.99
CA GLY A 104 -2.27 -9.51 15.25
C GLY A 104 -2.24 -10.83 14.51
N PRO A 105 -3.18 -11.74 14.80
CA PRO A 105 -3.23 -13.05 14.16
C PRO A 105 -3.49 -12.94 12.65
N LEU A 106 -2.81 -13.78 11.89
CA LEU A 106 -3.03 -13.96 10.45
C LEU A 106 -4.15 -15.00 10.21
N ASN A 107 -3.98 -15.89 9.24
CA ASN A 107 -4.89 -16.99 8.96
C ASN A 107 -4.88 -18.12 10.02
N TYR A 108 -3.89 -18.13 10.92
CA TYR A 108 -3.82 -19.03 12.07
C TYR A 108 -3.44 -18.25 13.34
N GLU A 109 -3.96 -18.67 14.50
CA GLU A 109 -3.70 -18.02 15.80
C GLU A 109 -2.21 -17.98 16.22
N ASN A 110 -1.40 -18.91 15.69
CA ASN A 110 0.04 -18.95 15.94
C ASN A 110 0.87 -18.15 14.93
N ARG A 111 0.25 -17.59 13.88
CA ARG A 111 0.91 -16.72 12.90
C ARG A 111 0.54 -15.26 13.18
N TRP A 112 1.54 -14.39 13.26
CA TRP A 112 1.36 -12.99 13.67
C TRP A 112 1.98 -12.03 12.68
N GLY A 113 1.25 -10.96 12.38
CA GLY A 113 1.63 -10.03 11.33
C GLY A 113 0.59 -8.95 11.09
N MET A 114 0.56 -8.47 9.85
CA MET A 114 -0.46 -7.54 9.35
C MET A 114 -0.83 -7.90 7.92
N TYR A 115 -1.97 -7.39 7.47
CA TYR A 115 -2.44 -7.55 6.10
C TYR A 115 -2.15 -6.31 5.27
N LEU A 116 -1.95 -6.55 3.98
CA LEU A 116 -1.69 -5.56 2.96
C LEU A 116 -2.65 -5.82 1.80
N HIS A 117 -3.39 -4.80 1.37
CA HIS A 117 -4.31 -4.88 0.25
C HIS A 117 -4.02 -3.76 -0.75
N PRO A 118 -3.03 -3.96 -1.64
CA PRO A 118 -2.68 -3.00 -2.68
C PRO A 118 -3.67 -3.00 -3.85
N THR A 119 -3.73 -1.86 -4.54
CA THR A 119 -4.22 -1.80 -5.92
C THR A 119 -3.05 -1.53 -6.85
N LEU A 120 -2.69 -2.51 -7.68
CA LEU A 120 -1.59 -2.43 -8.65
C LEU A 120 -2.12 -2.08 -10.04
N ALA A 121 -1.59 -1.00 -10.63
CA ALA A 121 -1.89 -0.62 -12.01
C ALA A 121 -0.92 -1.30 -12.98
N VAL A 122 -1.48 -1.97 -14.00
CA VAL A 122 -0.72 -2.71 -15.02
C VAL A 122 -1.32 -2.49 -16.40
N THR A 123 -0.50 -2.42 -17.44
CA THR A 123 -1.00 -2.42 -18.82
C THR A 123 -1.55 -3.79 -19.25
N PRO A 124 -2.35 -3.89 -20.32
CA PRO A 124 -2.74 -5.18 -20.89
C PRO A 124 -1.56 -6.05 -21.32
N GLN A 125 -0.39 -5.45 -21.59
CA GLN A 125 0.87 -6.12 -21.91
C GLN A 125 1.65 -6.57 -20.67
N ARG A 126 1.07 -6.46 -19.47
CA ARG A 126 1.67 -6.86 -18.18
C ARG A 126 2.85 -5.98 -17.76
N VAL A 127 2.89 -4.73 -18.21
CA VAL A 127 3.89 -3.76 -17.74
C VAL A 127 3.36 -3.08 -16.48
N PRO A 128 4.06 -3.16 -15.33
CA PRO A 128 3.63 -2.49 -14.11
C PRO A 128 3.80 -0.97 -14.24
N LEU A 129 2.75 -0.22 -13.90
CA LEU A 129 2.74 1.24 -13.90
C LEU A 129 2.98 1.81 -12.50
N GLY A 130 2.61 1.07 -11.46
CA GLY A 130 2.81 1.44 -10.06
C GLY A 130 1.61 1.10 -9.19
N LEU A 131 1.57 1.68 -7.98
CA LEU A 131 0.50 1.44 -7.01
C LEU A 131 -0.46 2.62 -7.06
N LEU A 132 -1.77 2.33 -6.97
CA LEU A 132 -2.82 3.32 -6.86
C LEU A 132 -3.29 3.52 -5.41
N ASP A 133 -3.25 2.44 -4.64
CA ASP A 133 -3.68 2.44 -3.25
C ASP A 133 -2.98 1.34 -2.44
N LEU A 134 -2.93 1.51 -1.13
CA LEU A 134 -2.41 0.53 -0.19
C LEU A 134 -3.17 0.58 1.13
N HIS A 135 -4.07 -0.37 1.35
CA HIS A 135 -4.76 -0.52 2.63
C HIS A 135 -4.02 -1.53 3.53
N THR A 136 -3.85 -1.19 4.81
CA THR A 136 -3.23 -2.07 5.81
C THR A 136 -4.08 -2.18 7.06
N TRP A 137 -4.16 -3.38 7.64
CA TRP A 137 -4.84 -3.59 8.91
C TRP A 137 -4.23 -4.75 9.69
N VAL A 138 -4.59 -4.81 10.95
CA VAL A 138 -4.25 -5.89 11.88
C VAL A 138 -5.54 -6.44 12.46
N ARG A 139 -5.63 -7.76 12.63
CA ARG A 139 -6.77 -8.39 13.30
C ARG A 139 -6.60 -8.34 14.81
N GLU A 140 -7.71 -8.22 15.53
CA GLU A 140 -7.69 -8.34 16.99
C GLU A 140 -7.37 -9.79 17.42
N PRO A 141 -6.48 -10.00 18.42
CA PRO A 141 -6.21 -11.33 18.97
C PRO A 141 -7.48 -12.04 19.45
N GLY A 142 -7.63 -13.33 19.11
CA GLY A 142 -8.81 -14.13 19.48
C GLY A 142 -10.08 -13.84 18.68
N SER A 143 -10.00 -12.99 17.64
CA SER A 143 -11.13 -12.70 16.74
C SER A 143 -11.32 -13.73 15.62
N LEU A 144 -10.41 -14.69 15.46
CA LEU A 144 -10.47 -15.71 14.42
C LEU A 144 -11.59 -16.71 14.73
N GLY A 145 -12.44 -17.01 13.75
CA GLY A 145 -13.54 -17.97 13.92
C GLY A 145 -14.68 -17.52 14.84
N GLN A 146 -14.60 -16.32 15.43
CA GLN A 146 -15.71 -15.74 16.19
C GLN A 146 -16.90 -15.50 15.27
N ASP A 147 -18.11 -15.81 15.76
CA ASP A 147 -19.34 -15.42 15.07
C ASP A 147 -19.47 -13.89 15.12
N LYS A 148 -19.37 -13.27 13.94
CA LYS A 148 -19.43 -11.81 13.77
C LYS A 148 -20.84 -11.32 13.44
N GLY A 149 -21.83 -12.22 13.40
CA GLY A 149 -23.23 -11.96 13.08
C GLY A 149 -23.47 -11.71 11.58
N ALA A 150 -24.52 -12.33 11.03
CA ALA A 150 -24.83 -12.24 9.60
C ALA A 150 -25.14 -10.81 9.09
N HIS A 151 -25.70 -9.96 9.96
CA HIS A 151 -26.16 -8.60 9.61
C HIS A 151 -25.18 -7.49 9.99
N ARG A 152 -23.90 -7.81 10.19
CA ARG A 152 -22.91 -6.78 10.47
C ARG A 152 -22.82 -5.80 9.28
N PRO A 153 -22.76 -4.47 9.53
CA PRO A 153 -22.53 -3.48 8.47
C PRO A 153 -21.24 -3.77 7.71
N LEU A 154 -21.22 -3.46 6.41
CA LEU A 154 -20.08 -3.73 5.52
C LEU A 154 -18.80 -3.08 6.06
N GLU A 155 -18.89 -1.84 6.55
CA GLU A 155 -17.77 -1.02 7.03
C GLU A 155 -17.05 -1.64 8.23
N LYS A 156 -17.69 -2.60 8.91
CA LYS A 156 -17.09 -3.34 10.02
C LYS A 156 -16.56 -4.71 9.62
N LYS A 157 -16.69 -5.10 8.35
CA LYS A 157 -16.16 -6.33 7.77
C LYS A 157 -14.85 -6.02 7.08
N GLU A 158 -13.91 -6.95 7.13
CA GLU A 158 -12.67 -6.85 6.36
C GLU A 158 -12.95 -6.78 4.85
N SER A 159 -14.09 -7.31 4.38
CA SER A 159 -14.49 -7.26 2.96
C SER A 159 -14.74 -5.84 2.43
N ALA A 160 -14.96 -4.84 3.30
CA ALA A 160 -15.11 -3.44 2.88
C ALA A 160 -13.93 -2.95 2.03
N ARG A 161 -12.72 -3.45 2.30
CA ARG A 161 -11.50 -3.06 1.57
C ARG A 161 -11.60 -3.20 0.05
N TRP A 162 -12.38 -4.18 -0.43
CA TRP A 162 -12.62 -4.39 -1.86
C TRP A 162 -13.48 -3.26 -2.43
N VAL A 163 -14.57 -2.93 -1.73
CA VAL A 163 -15.50 -1.84 -2.09
C VAL A 163 -14.79 -0.49 -2.03
N ASP A 164 -14.05 -0.22 -0.95
CA ASP A 164 -13.30 1.02 -0.76
C ASP A 164 -12.22 1.19 -1.85
N GLY A 165 -11.57 0.09 -2.26
CA GLY A 165 -10.58 0.13 -3.34
C GLY A 165 -11.22 0.35 -4.71
N PHE A 166 -12.36 -0.29 -4.97
CA PHE A 166 -13.11 -0.07 -6.20
C PHE A 166 -13.63 1.37 -6.30
N ALA A 167 -14.17 1.94 -5.22
CA ALA A 167 -14.58 3.34 -5.16
C ALA A 167 -13.44 4.30 -5.52
N ARG A 168 -12.23 4.07 -4.96
CA ARG A 168 -11.02 4.84 -5.31
C ARG A 168 -10.64 4.73 -6.79
N VAL A 169 -10.83 3.56 -7.41
CA VAL A 169 -10.61 3.38 -8.86
C VAL A 169 -11.65 4.14 -9.68
N ASN A 170 -12.92 4.18 -9.24
CA ASN A 170 -13.97 4.94 -9.91
C ASN A 170 -13.72 6.45 -9.83
N GLU A 171 -13.36 6.98 -8.65
CA GLU A 171 -12.96 8.38 -8.47
C GLU A 171 -11.77 8.75 -9.37
N LEU A 172 -10.82 7.83 -9.55
CA LEU A 172 -9.70 8.04 -10.46
C LEU A 172 -10.14 8.00 -11.93
N ALA A 173 -11.06 7.13 -12.31
CA ALA A 173 -11.59 7.05 -13.67
C ALA A 173 -12.28 8.36 -14.09
N GLU A 174 -13.01 9.02 -13.18
CA GLU A 174 -13.60 10.34 -13.44
C GLU A 174 -12.54 11.41 -13.77
N ARG A 175 -11.35 11.30 -13.16
CA ARG A 175 -10.22 12.20 -13.41
C ARG A 175 -9.41 11.84 -14.66
N LEU A 176 -9.65 10.67 -15.25
CA LEU A 176 -8.90 10.10 -16.37
C LEU A 176 -9.84 9.66 -17.52
N PRO A 177 -10.59 10.59 -18.15
CA PRO A 177 -11.63 10.24 -19.14
C PRO A 177 -11.08 9.52 -20.39
N ASP A 178 -9.81 9.75 -20.74
CA ASP A 178 -9.16 9.13 -21.90
C ASP A 178 -8.51 7.77 -21.59
N THR A 179 -8.46 7.37 -20.31
CA THR A 179 -7.87 6.11 -19.86
C THR A 179 -8.94 5.22 -19.25
N ARG A 180 -9.25 4.11 -19.93
CA ARG A 180 -10.19 3.13 -19.38
C ARG A 180 -9.53 2.28 -18.30
N LEU A 181 -9.98 2.44 -17.05
CA LEU A 181 -9.58 1.60 -15.93
C LEU A 181 -10.46 0.34 -15.87
N THR A 182 -9.84 -0.82 -15.71
CA THR A 182 -10.53 -2.11 -15.55
C THR A 182 -10.16 -2.68 -14.19
N TYR A 183 -11.10 -2.68 -13.25
CA TYR A 183 -10.91 -3.29 -11.95
C TYR A 183 -10.88 -4.82 -12.06
N ILE A 184 -9.92 -5.46 -11.39
CA ILE A 184 -9.73 -6.91 -11.37
C ILE A 184 -9.55 -7.35 -9.92
N ALA A 185 -10.41 -8.25 -9.49
CA ALA A 185 -10.31 -8.94 -8.21
C ALA A 185 -10.46 -10.46 -8.44
N ASP A 186 -10.02 -11.25 -7.47
CA ASP A 186 -10.27 -12.69 -7.46
C ASP A 186 -11.66 -13.00 -6.87
N ARG A 187 -11.90 -14.28 -6.53
CA ARG A 187 -13.20 -14.73 -5.99
C ARG A 187 -13.54 -14.13 -4.63
N GLU A 188 -12.58 -13.59 -3.87
CA GLU A 188 -12.88 -12.93 -2.60
C GLU A 188 -13.57 -11.56 -2.83
N GLY A 189 -13.35 -10.95 -4.00
CA GLY A 189 -14.07 -9.76 -4.46
C GLY A 189 -15.46 -10.05 -5.05
N ASP A 190 -15.98 -11.28 -4.99
CA ASP A 190 -17.34 -11.60 -5.44
C ASP A 190 -18.38 -11.16 -4.40
N LEU A 191 -18.56 -9.84 -4.29
CA LEU A 191 -19.41 -9.18 -3.31
C LEU A 191 -20.55 -8.45 -4.01
N TYR A 192 -21.78 -8.64 -3.56
CA TYR A 192 -22.95 -7.94 -4.12
C TYR A 192 -22.77 -6.42 -4.10
N GLU A 193 -22.18 -5.89 -3.03
CA GLU A 193 -21.92 -4.46 -2.84
C GLU A 193 -21.00 -3.87 -3.93
N LEU A 194 -20.02 -4.63 -4.44
CA LEU A 194 -19.18 -4.18 -5.56
C LEU A 194 -19.99 -3.99 -6.86
N PHE A 195 -20.93 -4.89 -7.13
CA PHE A 195 -21.77 -4.80 -8.32
C PHE A 195 -22.83 -3.68 -8.21
N VAL A 196 -23.23 -3.30 -6.99
CA VAL A 196 -24.11 -2.15 -6.77
C VAL A 196 -23.37 -0.83 -7.00
N GLU A 197 -22.10 -0.75 -6.58
CA GLU A 197 -21.25 0.43 -6.79
C GLU A 197 -20.77 0.59 -8.23
N ALA A 198 -20.81 -0.49 -9.04
CA ALA A 198 -20.33 -0.45 -10.40
C ALA A 198 -21.25 0.43 -11.28
N PRO A 199 -20.74 1.49 -11.94
CA PRO A 199 -21.56 2.29 -12.83
C PRO A 199 -22.05 1.43 -14.00
N CYS A 200 -23.35 1.48 -14.26
CA CYS A 200 -24.03 0.78 -15.36
C CYS A 200 -23.50 1.18 -16.74
#